data_AF-A0A2R6XNK4-F1
#
_entry.id   AF-A0A2R6XNK4-F1
#
_cell.length_a   1.000
_cell.length_b   1.000
_cell.length_c   1.000
_cell.angle_alpha   90.00
_cell.angle_beta   90.00
_cell.angle_gamma   90.00
#
_symmetry.space_group_name_H-M   'P 1'
#
loop_
_entity.id
_entity.type
_entity.pdbx_description
1 polymer ?
#
loop_
_entity_poly.entity_id
_entity_poly.type
_entity_poly.pdbx_seq_one_letter_code
_entity_poly.pdbx_strand_id
1 'polypeptide(L)'
;MAGSSGTRRLCIAALLLVCAVVAVSALSAEEEYDEWLHYISKTSDPVSDETVNSLNAKILNKQSITSDISSSLSGYDAWLAKQKVLAASKPDVQPAEQRRHGGNSKTEEVIYVAKDGSGDFYTIAGALASIPVYNSARKTLFIKEGVYEEKIVIPSSQKYITFIGEGADKTVITGHATAGDEYGDALLKTYRSATVGVNSDHFIAKNIRFENTSPPPEPGAIGKQAVAFRISGDKAAFYNVAFLGAQDTLYAHQGRHYFQNAYIQGSIDFVFGNGKSYFKDSHLHSIADSFGSLTAQKRNESDMNTGFSFVNCKIDGTGIIYLGRAWGNYSRVVYSWSYLNDMIIPEGWQDWGIPARQGMVYYGQYECSGPGADTSKRVPWAKSLSYEDAKPFLTDSFVNGHTWITPEDEIHP
;
A
#
# COMPACT_ATOMS: atom_id res chain seq x y z
N MET A 1 -11.46 44.79 -29.96
CA MET A 1 -10.23 44.00 -29.73
C MET A 1 -10.53 42.97 -28.66
N ALA A 2 -9.97 41.78 -28.82
CA ALA A 2 -10.42 40.48 -28.30
C ALA A 2 -10.55 40.34 -26.76
N GLY A 3 -11.41 39.40 -26.31
CA GLY A 3 -11.42 38.96 -24.92
C GLY A 3 -12.47 37.88 -24.56
N SER A 4 -12.01 36.64 -24.43
CA SER A 4 -12.56 35.49 -23.69
C SER A 4 -13.87 34.82 -24.12
N SER A 5 -13.77 33.91 -25.10
CA SER A 5 -14.56 32.68 -25.13
C SER A 5 -13.81 31.60 -24.33
N GLY A 6 -14.31 31.18 -23.16
CA GLY A 6 -13.62 30.15 -22.39
C GLY A 6 -14.32 29.54 -21.18
N THR A 7 -15.40 30.12 -20.66
CA THR A 7 -15.88 29.74 -19.31
C THR A 7 -17.23 29.00 -19.24
N ARG A 8 -17.81 28.56 -20.38
CA ARG A 8 -19.17 27.98 -20.40
C ARG A 8 -19.28 26.46 -20.49
N ARG A 9 -18.19 25.70 -20.38
CA ARG A 9 -18.24 24.21 -20.42
C ARG A 9 -17.92 23.48 -19.10
N LEU A 10 -17.48 24.18 -18.05
CA LEU A 10 -17.10 23.54 -16.78
C LEU A 10 -18.26 23.28 -15.79
N CYS A 11 -19.41 23.95 -15.93
CA CYS A 11 -20.46 23.90 -14.91
C CYS A 11 -21.41 22.69 -15.01
N ILE A 12 -21.55 22.07 -16.18
CA ILE A 12 -22.48 20.95 -16.37
C ILE A 12 -21.88 19.63 -15.81
N ALA A 13 -20.57 19.43 -15.95
CA ALA A 13 -19.88 18.25 -15.43
C ALA A 13 -19.87 18.19 -13.89
N ALA A 14 -19.78 19.36 -13.23
CA ALA A 14 -19.84 19.45 -11.77
C ALA A 14 -21.26 19.19 -11.22
N LEU A 15 -22.31 19.61 -11.94
CA LEU A 15 -23.70 19.30 -11.58
C LEU A 15 -24.01 17.80 -11.71
N LEU A 16 -23.51 17.14 -12.75
CA LEU A 16 -23.69 15.70 -12.99
C LEU A 16 -23.01 14.85 -11.90
N LEU A 17 -21.83 15.27 -11.42
CA LEU A 17 -21.12 14.58 -10.33
C LEU A 17 -21.83 14.69 -8.98
N VAL A 18 -22.49 15.83 -8.72
CA VAL A 18 -23.19 16.09 -7.45
C VAL A 18 -24.51 15.33 -7.38
N CYS A 19 -25.23 15.16 -8.49
CA CYS A 19 -26.48 14.37 -8.51
C CYS A 19 -26.24 12.86 -8.46
N ALA A 20 -25.18 12.34 -9.08
CA ALA A 20 -24.85 10.91 -9.03
C ALA A 20 -24.55 10.41 -7.60
N VAL A 21 -23.90 11.24 -6.77
CA VAL A 21 -23.61 10.92 -5.37
C VAL A 21 -24.85 10.99 -4.46
N VAL A 22 -25.86 11.79 -4.83
CA VAL A 22 -27.14 11.85 -4.10
C VAL A 22 -28.04 10.67 -4.49
N ALA A 23 -28.03 10.25 -5.75
CA ALA A 23 -28.82 9.10 -6.24
C ALA A 23 -28.41 7.77 -5.58
N VAL A 24 -27.13 7.57 -5.25
CA VAL A 24 -26.64 6.33 -4.60
C VAL A 24 -27.16 6.17 -3.16
N SER A 25 -27.71 7.22 -2.55
CA SER A 25 -28.36 7.12 -1.23
C SER A 25 -29.87 6.83 -1.27
N ALA A 26 -30.47 6.70 -2.47
CA ALA A 26 -31.90 6.44 -2.63
C ALA A 26 -32.15 5.37 -3.71
N LEU A 27 -31.86 4.10 -3.37
CA LEU A 27 -32.42 2.95 -4.11
C LEU A 27 -33.92 2.86 -3.80
N SER A 28 -34.76 3.49 -4.64
CA SER A 28 -36.10 3.00 -5.04
C SER A 28 -36.85 4.05 -5.88
N ALA A 29 -36.53 4.18 -7.17
CA ALA A 29 -37.48 4.58 -8.23
C ALA A 29 -36.72 4.77 -9.56
N GLU A 30 -36.87 3.82 -10.49
CA GLU A 30 -36.39 3.96 -11.87
C GLU A 30 -37.26 4.92 -12.72
N GLU A 31 -38.45 5.33 -12.25
CA GLU A 31 -39.39 6.15 -13.04
C GLU A 31 -39.11 7.66 -13.01
N GLU A 32 -38.34 8.18 -12.05
CA GLU A 32 -38.11 9.64 -11.94
C GLU A 32 -36.92 10.15 -12.78
N TYR A 33 -36.06 9.27 -13.29
CA TYR A 33 -34.80 9.65 -13.96
C TYR A 33 -35.02 10.30 -15.34
N ASP A 34 -35.96 9.77 -16.13
CA ASP A 34 -36.23 10.25 -17.50
C ASP A 34 -37.00 11.57 -17.53
N GLU A 35 -37.92 11.80 -16.59
CA GLU A 35 -38.59 13.11 -16.43
C GLU A 35 -37.61 14.21 -15.99
N TRP A 36 -36.60 13.86 -15.18
CA TRP A 36 -35.57 14.79 -14.72
C TRP A 36 -34.60 15.21 -15.82
N LEU A 37 -34.18 14.28 -16.68
CA LEU A 37 -33.38 14.59 -17.87
C LEU A 37 -34.15 15.47 -18.87
N HIS A 38 -35.47 15.26 -18.99
CA HIS A 38 -36.34 16.13 -19.79
C HIS A 38 -36.40 17.56 -19.25
N TYR A 39 -36.42 17.73 -17.91
CA TYR A 39 -36.44 19.04 -17.25
C TYR A 39 -35.12 19.82 -17.41
N ILE A 40 -33.96 19.19 -17.22
CA ILE A 40 -32.64 19.83 -17.43
C ILE A 40 -32.44 20.28 -18.88
N SER A 41 -32.95 19.51 -19.85
CA SER A 41 -32.82 19.86 -21.28
C SER A 41 -33.54 21.16 -21.66
N LYS A 42 -34.49 21.62 -20.83
CA LYS A 42 -35.32 22.81 -21.07
C LYS A 42 -34.89 24.05 -20.31
N THR A 43 -34.02 23.96 -19.31
CA THR A 43 -33.59 25.14 -18.52
C THR A 43 -32.24 25.65 -18.99
N SER A 44 -32.26 26.58 -19.94
CA SER A 44 -31.08 27.28 -20.48
C SER A 44 -30.75 28.59 -19.75
N ASP A 45 -31.10 28.71 -18.47
CA ASP A 45 -30.87 29.95 -17.72
C ASP A 45 -29.59 29.87 -16.86
N PRO A 46 -28.80 30.96 -16.79
CA PRO A 46 -27.61 31.02 -15.96
C PRO A 46 -27.98 30.92 -14.48
N VAL A 47 -27.36 29.97 -13.78
CA VAL A 47 -27.50 29.79 -12.34
C VAL A 47 -26.95 31.03 -11.62
N SER A 48 -27.74 31.61 -10.72
CA SER A 48 -27.36 32.83 -9.99
C SER A 48 -26.16 32.62 -9.07
N ASP A 49 -25.37 33.67 -8.86
CA ASP A 49 -24.21 33.66 -7.96
C ASP A 49 -24.58 33.26 -6.51
N GLU A 50 -25.82 33.54 -6.10
CA GLU A 50 -26.34 33.18 -4.78
C GLU A 50 -26.55 31.66 -4.64
N THR A 51 -27.00 30.99 -5.71
CA THR A 51 -27.09 29.53 -5.78
C THR A 51 -25.69 28.89 -5.79
N VAL A 52 -24.74 29.47 -6.53
CA VAL A 52 -23.34 29.02 -6.55
C VAL A 52 -22.69 29.17 -5.17
N ASN A 53 -22.93 30.28 -4.47
CA ASN A 53 -22.41 30.50 -3.13
C ASN A 53 -23.04 29.58 -2.08
N SER A 54 -24.33 29.27 -2.20
CA SER A 54 -25.01 28.26 -1.38
C SER A 54 -24.48 26.84 -1.61
N LEU A 55 -24.18 26.49 -2.87
CA LEU A 55 -23.52 25.24 -3.24
C LEU A 55 -22.09 25.17 -2.71
N ASN A 56 -21.31 26.25 -2.84
CA ASN A 56 -19.96 26.35 -2.28
C ASN A 56 -19.96 26.23 -0.76
N ALA A 57 -20.92 26.85 -0.07
CA ALA A 57 -21.09 26.68 1.37
C ALA A 57 -21.45 25.23 1.76
N LYS A 58 -22.27 24.54 0.95
CA LYS A 58 -22.58 23.11 1.14
C LYS A 58 -21.40 22.19 0.79
N ILE A 59 -20.55 22.57 -0.17
CA ILE A 59 -19.29 21.86 -0.51
C ILE A 59 -18.26 22.04 0.60
N LEU A 60 -18.12 23.25 1.16
CA LEU A 60 -17.31 23.53 2.34
C LEU A 60 -17.83 22.75 3.55
N ASN A 61 -19.15 22.61 3.69
CA ASN A 61 -19.76 21.77 4.72
C ASN A 61 -19.52 20.27 4.45
N LYS A 62 -19.44 19.82 3.20
CA LYS A 62 -19.01 18.45 2.86
C LYS A 62 -17.52 18.20 3.11
N GLN A 63 -16.65 19.18 2.83
CA GLN A 63 -15.24 19.14 3.22
C GLN A 63 -15.10 19.04 4.75
N SER A 64 -15.90 19.81 5.49
CA SER A 64 -16.05 19.70 6.94
C SER A 64 -16.52 18.31 7.38
N ILE A 65 -17.55 17.74 6.75
CA ILE A 65 -18.05 16.39 7.08
C ILE A 65 -17.02 15.31 6.74
N THR A 66 -16.27 15.44 5.64
CA THR A 66 -15.16 14.53 5.34
C THR A 66 -14.00 14.70 6.31
N SER A 67 -13.70 15.91 6.77
CA SER A 67 -12.72 16.12 7.84
C SER A 67 -13.22 15.55 9.18
N ASP A 68 -14.51 15.68 9.48
CA ASP A 68 -15.15 15.22 10.71
C ASP A 68 -15.23 13.68 10.75
N ILE A 69 -15.60 13.00 9.66
CA ILE A 69 -15.54 11.53 9.55
C ILE A 69 -14.08 11.04 9.60
N SER A 70 -13.15 11.72 8.92
CA SER A 70 -11.72 11.39 9.00
C SER A 70 -11.10 11.63 10.38
N SER A 71 -11.70 12.50 11.20
CA SER A 71 -11.24 12.78 12.57
C SER A 71 -11.65 11.71 13.59
N SER A 72 -12.63 10.86 13.23
CA SER A 72 -13.12 9.76 14.08
C SER A 72 -12.53 8.38 13.75
N LEU A 73 -11.89 8.24 12.58
CA LEU A 73 -11.26 7.01 12.12
C LEU A 73 -9.74 7.13 12.26
N SER A 74 -9.09 6.02 12.63
CA SER A 74 -7.63 5.94 12.73
C SER A 74 -7.10 4.69 12.03
N GLY A 75 -5.79 4.68 11.74
CA GLY A 75 -5.11 3.52 11.19
C GLY A 75 -5.79 2.97 9.94
N TYR A 76 -6.14 1.69 9.98
CA TYR A 76 -6.61 0.93 8.83
C TYR A 76 -7.97 1.41 8.30
N ASP A 77 -8.91 1.74 9.20
CA ASP A 77 -10.25 2.18 8.80
C ASP A 77 -10.21 3.56 8.13
N ALA A 78 -9.36 4.46 8.62
CA ALA A 78 -9.12 5.75 7.96
C ALA A 78 -8.49 5.58 6.58
N TRP A 79 -7.52 4.67 6.46
CA TRP A 79 -6.91 4.34 5.17
C TRP A 79 -7.94 3.76 4.20
N LEU A 80 -8.79 2.82 4.63
CA LEU A 80 -9.87 2.24 3.83
C LEU A 80 -10.90 3.28 3.36
N ALA A 81 -11.30 4.19 4.25
CA ALA A 81 -12.21 5.28 3.89
C ALA A 81 -11.62 6.15 2.77
N LYS A 82 -10.32 6.49 2.86
CA LYS A 82 -9.60 7.19 1.80
C LYS A 82 -9.60 6.39 0.49
N GLN A 83 -9.39 5.06 0.55
CA GLN A 83 -9.43 4.22 -0.65
C GLN A 83 -10.80 4.25 -1.34
N LYS A 84 -11.87 4.16 -0.56
CA LYS A 84 -13.25 4.20 -1.09
C LYS A 84 -13.55 5.54 -1.78
N VAL A 85 -13.10 6.65 -1.21
CA VAL A 85 -13.23 7.99 -1.83
C VAL A 85 -12.42 8.08 -3.12
N LEU A 86 -11.17 7.60 -3.12
CA LEU A 86 -10.32 7.62 -4.31
C LEU A 86 -10.91 6.76 -5.44
N ALA A 87 -11.42 5.56 -5.11
CA ALA A 87 -12.08 4.68 -6.06
C ALA A 87 -13.32 5.33 -6.67
N ALA A 88 -14.20 5.94 -5.85
CA ALA A 88 -15.39 6.65 -6.30
C ALA A 88 -15.10 7.91 -7.13
N SER A 89 -13.90 8.49 -7.00
CA SER A 89 -13.47 9.66 -7.78
C SER A 89 -12.92 9.34 -9.16
N LYS A 90 -12.62 8.07 -9.45
CA LYS A 90 -12.24 7.64 -10.80
C LYS A 90 -13.50 7.59 -11.67
N PRO A 91 -13.46 8.12 -12.92
CA PRO A 91 -14.60 8.01 -13.81
C PRO A 91 -14.96 6.54 -13.98
N ASP A 92 -16.26 6.23 -13.95
CA ASP A 92 -16.79 4.89 -14.21
C ASP A 92 -16.26 4.42 -15.57
N VAL A 93 -15.20 3.62 -15.53
CA VAL A 93 -14.88 2.76 -16.65
C VAL A 93 -15.87 1.64 -16.50
N GLN A 94 -16.94 1.69 -17.30
CA GLN A 94 -17.92 0.61 -17.39
C GLN A 94 -17.19 -0.73 -17.28
N PRO A 95 -17.63 -1.67 -16.41
CA PRO A 95 -17.12 -3.03 -16.42
C PRO A 95 -17.16 -3.48 -17.87
N ALA A 96 -16.05 -3.98 -18.40
CA ALA A 96 -15.98 -4.41 -19.77
C ALA A 96 -17.06 -5.48 -20.00
N GLU A 97 -18.23 -5.06 -20.47
CA GLU A 97 -19.25 -5.96 -21.00
C GLU A 97 -18.54 -6.80 -22.04
N GLN A 98 -18.45 -8.10 -21.74
CA GLN A 98 -18.16 -9.21 -22.63
C GLN A 98 -17.84 -8.81 -24.08
N ARG A 99 -16.64 -8.27 -24.33
CA ARG A 99 -16.13 -8.16 -25.70
C ARG A 99 -15.61 -9.53 -26.11
N ARG A 100 -16.53 -10.40 -26.50
CA ARG A 100 -16.20 -11.42 -27.51
C ARG A 100 -15.85 -10.65 -28.77
N HIS A 101 -14.57 -10.51 -29.11
CA HIS A 101 -13.98 -10.32 -30.45
C HIS A 101 -12.45 -10.35 -30.26
N GLY A 102 -11.69 -11.27 -30.83
CA GLY A 102 -11.46 -11.34 -32.28
C GLY A 102 -10.30 -10.40 -32.65
N GLY A 103 -9.08 -10.71 -32.20
CA GLY A 103 -7.88 -9.92 -32.49
C GLY A 103 -6.68 -10.39 -31.67
N ASN A 104 -5.52 -10.52 -32.32
CA ASN A 104 -4.31 -11.20 -31.85
C ASN A 104 -3.54 -10.42 -30.74
N SER A 105 -4.19 -10.16 -29.61
CA SER A 105 -3.55 -9.76 -28.35
C SER A 105 -3.37 -11.01 -27.50
N LYS A 106 -2.18 -11.23 -26.92
CA LYS A 106 -1.99 -12.30 -25.92
C LYS A 106 -2.93 -12.00 -24.75
N THR A 107 -4.08 -12.66 -24.72
CA THR A 107 -5.03 -12.58 -23.62
C THR A 107 -4.34 -13.02 -22.34
N GLU A 108 -4.21 -12.13 -21.36
CA GLU A 108 -3.80 -12.52 -20.01
C GLU A 108 -4.75 -13.60 -19.51
N GLU A 109 -4.20 -14.70 -19.00
CA GLU A 109 -5.01 -15.78 -18.44
C GLU A 109 -5.37 -15.42 -17.01
N VAL A 110 -6.67 -15.25 -16.78
CA VAL A 110 -7.25 -14.98 -15.46
C VAL A 110 -7.81 -16.27 -14.89
N ILE A 111 -7.38 -16.61 -13.68
CA ILE A 111 -7.84 -17.75 -12.88
C ILE A 111 -8.65 -17.18 -11.72
N TYR A 112 -9.90 -17.61 -11.57
CA TYR A 112 -10.78 -17.14 -10.50
C TYR A 112 -10.66 -18.04 -9.27
N VAL A 113 -10.47 -17.45 -8.10
CA VAL A 113 -10.44 -18.14 -6.81
C VAL A 113 -11.58 -17.64 -5.96
N ALA A 114 -12.49 -18.52 -5.57
CA ALA A 114 -13.68 -18.15 -4.78
C ALA A 114 -14.08 -19.24 -3.79
N LYS A 115 -14.18 -18.89 -2.51
CA LYS A 115 -14.58 -19.84 -1.46
C LYS A 115 -16.02 -20.33 -1.58
N ASP A 116 -16.88 -19.55 -2.21
CA ASP A 116 -18.29 -19.86 -2.45
C ASP A 116 -18.52 -20.86 -3.62
N GLY A 117 -17.45 -21.26 -4.31
CA GLY A 117 -17.50 -22.16 -5.47
C GLY A 117 -17.85 -21.48 -6.79
N SER A 118 -17.94 -20.15 -6.84
CA SER A 118 -18.20 -19.40 -8.08
C SER A 118 -16.98 -19.20 -8.99
N GLY A 119 -15.79 -19.63 -8.56
CA GLY A 119 -14.52 -19.54 -9.29
C GLY A 119 -13.99 -20.89 -9.76
N ASP A 120 -12.86 -20.87 -10.46
CA ASP A 120 -12.17 -22.06 -10.96
C ASP A 120 -11.58 -22.91 -9.82
N PHE A 121 -11.15 -22.26 -8.73
CA PHE A 121 -10.59 -22.90 -7.55
C PHE A 121 -11.20 -22.36 -6.24
N TYR A 122 -11.31 -23.23 -5.23
CA TYR A 122 -11.71 -22.85 -3.87
C TYR A 122 -10.56 -22.22 -3.06
N THR A 123 -9.32 -22.56 -3.39
CA THR A 123 -8.11 -22.18 -2.64
C THR A 123 -7.07 -21.55 -3.55
N ILE A 124 -6.28 -20.64 -2.97
CA ILE A 124 -5.22 -19.95 -3.71
C ILE A 124 -4.08 -20.93 -4.00
N ALA A 125 -3.76 -21.82 -3.05
CA ALA A 125 -2.77 -22.87 -3.26
C ALA A 125 -3.16 -23.82 -4.41
N GLY A 126 -4.45 -24.16 -4.55
CA GLY A 126 -4.94 -24.97 -5.66
C GLY A 126 -4.77 -24.28 -7.01
N ALA A 127 -5.10 -22.99 -7.09
CA ALA A 127 -4.91 -22.19 -8.29
C ALA A 127 -3.42 -22.10 -8.68
N LEU A 128 -2.53 -21.81 -7.71
CA LEU A 128 -1.09 -21.78 -7.94
C LEU A 128 -0.52 -23.13 -8.41
N ALA A 129 -1.06 -24.25 -7.90
CA ALA A 129 -0.64 -25.59 -8.30
C ALA A 129 -1.03 -25.93 -9.75
N SER A 130 -2.02 -25.25 -10.33
CA SER A 130 -2.40 -25.42 -11.74
C SER A 130 -1.46 -24.72 -12.72
N ILE A 131 -0.64 -23.77 -12.24
CA ILE A 131 0.27 -23.00 -13.06
C ILE A 131 1.55 -23.81 -13.33
N PRO A 132 1.94 -24.01 -14.61
CA PRO A 132 3.15 -24.74 -14.95
C PRO A 132 4.41 -24.16 -14.28
N VAL A 133 5.30 -25.05 -13.85
CA VAL A 133 6.65 -24.66 -13.44
C VAL A 133 7.37 -24.03 -14.65
N TYR A 134 8.17 -22.99 -14.40
CA TYR A 134 8.84 -22.19 -15.44
C TYR A 134 7.89 -21.37 -16.33
N ASN A 135 6.79 -20.92 -15.74
CA ASN A 135 5.86 -20.00 -16.37
C ASN A 135 6.56 -18.75 -16.93
N SER A 136 6.27 -18.44 -18.20
CA SER A 136 6.86 -17.30 -18.93
C SER A 136 5.82 -16.24 -19.33
N ALA A 137 4.54 -16.46 -19.02
CA ALA A 137 3.44 -15.55 -19.33
C ALA A 137 2.76 -15.10 -18.04
N ARG A 138 2.25 -13.86 -17.98
CA ARG A 138 1.56 -13.40 -16.77
C ARG A 138 0.31 -14.26 -16.50
N LYS A 139 0.18 -14.73 -15.25
CA LYS A 139 -0.98 -15.46 -14.74
C LYS A 139 -1.61 -14.63 -13.65
N THR A 140 -2.86 -14.25 -13.86
CA THR A 140 -3.59 -13.40 -12.92
C THR A 140 -4.56 -14.26 -12.13
N LEU A 141 -4.36 -14.35 -10.82
CA LEU A 141 -5.34 -14.93 -9.91
C LEU A 141 -6.25 -13.80 -9.42
N PHE A 142 -7.50 -13.82 -9.86
CA PHE A 142 -8.55 -12.96 -9.33
C PHE A 142 -9.17 -13.66 -8.12
N ILE A 143 -8.91 -13.14 -6.93
CA ILE A 143 -9.27 -13.74 -5.65
C ILE A 143 -10.48 -12.98 -5.10
N LYS A 144 -11.64 -13.61 -5.14
CA LYS A 144 -12.89 -12.99 -4.68
C LYS A 144 -12.85 -12.70 -3.17
N GLU A 145 -13.83 -11.95 -2.70
CA GLU A 145 -13.99 -11.65 -1.29
C GLU A 145 -14.04 -12.92 -0.43
N GLY A 146 -13.45 -12.82 0.75
CA GLY A 146 -13.34 -13.93 1.68
C GLY A 146 -12.05 -13.88 2.48
N VAL A 147 -12.06 -14.64 3.58
CA VAL A 147 -10.88 -14.86 4.42
C VAL A 147 -10.26 -16.20 4.05
N TYR A 148 -9.08 -16.18 3.46
CA TYR A 148 -8.30 -17.34 3.03
C TYR A 148 -7.21 -17.63 4.05
N GLU A 149 -7.49 -18.54 4.98
CA GLU A 149 -6.51 -19.04 5.94
C GLU A 149 -5.60 -20.08 5.26
N GLU A 150 -4.56 -19.59 4.59
CA GLU A 150 -3.64 -20.39 3.78
C GLU A 150 -2.20 -19.92 3.98
N LYS A 151 -1.28 -20.86 4.21
CA LYS A 151 0.16 -20.59 4.16
C LYS A 151 0.66 -20.77 2.73
N ILE A 152 1.00 -19.67 2.06
CA ILE A 152 1.34 -19.67 0.64
C ILE A 152 2.84 -19.48 0.45
N VAL A 153 3.46 -20.31 -0.38
CA VAL A 153 4.83 -20.11 -0.86
C VAL A 153 4.86 -20.19 -2.38
N ILE A 154 5.21 -19.08 -3.05
CA ILE A 154 5.41 -19.05 -4.49
C ILE A 154 6.91 -19.27 -4.75
N PRO A 155 7.32 -20.41 -5.35
CA PRO A 155 8.72 -20.70 -5.63
C PRO A 155 9.28 -19.78 -6.73
N SER A 156 10.61 -19.65 -6.79
CA SER A 156 11.29 -18.83 -7.81
C SER A 156 11.09 -19.31 -9.25
N SER A 157 10.66 -20.56 -9.41
CA SER A 157 10.34 -21.18 -10.69
C SER A 157 8.98 -20.77 -11.27
N GLN A 158 8.09 -20.13 -10.50
CA GLN A 158 6.76 -19.71 -10.95
C GLN A 158 6.69 -18.19 -11.09
N LYS A 159 7.28 -17.65 -12.19
CA LYS A 159 7.37 -16.21 -12.47
C LYS A 159 6.04 -15.60 -12.94
N TYR A 160 5.96 -14.26 -12.89
CA TYR A 160 4.86 -13.47 -13.46
C TYR A 160 3.47 -13.78 -12.88
N ILE A 161 3.40 -13.96 -11.57
CA ILE A 161 2.13 -14.16 -10.86
C ILE A 161 1.55 -12.80 -10.44
N THR A 162 0.27 -12.58 -10.72
CA THR A 162 -0.50 -11.42 -10.24
C THR A 162 -1.60 -11.92 -9.31
N PHE A 163 -1.72 -11.33 -8.12
CA PHE A 163 -2.90 -11.45 -7.27
C PHE A 163 -3.74 -10.18 -7.36
N ILE A 164 -5.04 -10.31 -7.59
CA ILE A 164 -5.99 -9.19 -7.56
C ILE A 164 -7.14 -9.59 -6.63
N GLY A 165 -7.35 -8.83 -5.56
CA GLY A 165 -8.51 -8.98 -4.69
C GLY A 165 -9.65 -8.02 -5.06
N GLU A 166 -10.83 -8.23 -4.45
CA GLU A 166 -12.01 -7.34 -4.60
C GLU A 166 -11.96 -6.11 -3.66
N GLY A 167 -10.86 -5.94 -2.93
CA GLY A 167 -10.66 -4.88 -1.95
C GLY A 167 -9.86 -5.39 -0.76
N ALA A 168 -8.97 -4.56 -0.22
CA ALA A 168 -8.18 -4.95 0.95
C ALA A 168 -9.04 -5.21 2.20
N ASP A 169 -10.26 -4.63 2.28
CA ASP A 169 -11.25 -4.91 3.33
C ASP A 169 -12.05 -6.21 3.11
N LYS A 170 -12.00 -6.78 1.90
CA LYS A 170 -12.84 -7.91 1.49
C LYS A 170 -12.06 -9.19 1.25
N THR A 171 -10.92 -9.10 0.58
CA THR A 171 -10.07 -10.25 0.23
C THR A 171 -8.88 -10.29 1.18
N VAL A 172 -8.83 -11.29 2.05
CA VAL A 172 -7.84 -11.42 3.12
C VAL A 172 -7.13 -12.76 3.03
N ILE A 173 -5.80 -12.77 3.03
CA ILE A 173 -5.00 -13.98 3.20
C ILE A 173 -4.37 -13.94 4.59
N THR A 174 -4.72 -14.92 5.44
CA THR A 174 -4.43 -14.89 6.87
C THR A 174 -3.67 -16.13 7.34
N GLY A 175 -2.93 -15.96 8.43
CA GLY A 175 -2.16 -17.00 9.11
C GLY A 175 -1.72 -16.50 10.49
N HIS A 176 -1.07 -17.36 11.27
CA HIS A 176 -0.71 -17.05 12.66
C HIS A 176 0.63 -17.69 13.07
N ALA A 177 1.47 -18.03 12.09
CA ALA A 177 2.71 -18.73 12.36
C ALA A 177 3.79 -17.78 12.91
N THR A 178 4.51 -18.24 13.93
CA THR A 178 5.65 -17.53 14.51
C THR A 178 6.98 -18.20 14.15
N ALA A 179 8.09 -17.46 14.31
CA ALA A 179 9.42 -17.98 14.10
C ALA A 179 9.80 -19.16 15.02
N GLY A 180 9.11 -19.28 16.16
CA GLY A 180 9.29 -20.31 17.17
C GLY A 180 8.45 -21.55 16.95
N ASP A 181 7.55 -21.57 15.97
CA ASP A 181 6.72 -22.74 15.70
C ASP A 181 7.57 -23.85 15.06
N GLU A 182 7.16 -25.10 15.33
CA GLU A 182 7.82 -26.30 14.84
C GLU A 182 7.64 -26.49 13.33
N TYR A 183 8.66 -27.06 12.69
CA TYR A 183 8.73 -27.41 11.29
C TYR A 183 9.58 -28.68 11.13
N GLY A 184 8.96 -29.84 11.35
CA GLY A 184 9.69 -31.10 11.52
C GLY A 184 10.65 -30.99 12.71
N ASP A 185 11.90 -31.37 12.52
CA ASP A 185 12.95 -31.31 13.56
C ASP A 185 13.59 -29.91 13.72
N ALA A 186 13.02 -28.87 13.11
CA ALA A 186 13.54 -27.50 13.15
C ALA A 186 12.43 -26.50 13.51
N LEU A 187 12.81 -25.24 13.77
CA LEU A 187 11.85 -24.14 13.91
C LEU A 187 11.64 -23.46 12.56
N LEU A 188 10.47 -22.85 12.34
CA LEU A 188 10.21 -22.05 11.14
C LEU A 188 11.25 -20.93 10.94
N LYS A 189 11.70 -20.32 12.05
CA LYS A 189 12.45 -19.05 12.05
C LYS A 189 11.64 -17.93 11.36
N THR A 190 12.13 -16.70 11.42
CA THR A 190 11.43 -15.55 10.82
C THR A 190 11.10 -15.78 9.34
N TYR A 191 12.04 -16.36 8.57
CA TYR A 191 11.87 -16.55 7.13
C TYR A 191 10.66 -17.42 6.76
N ARG A 192 10.41 -18.52 7.48
CA ARG A 192 9.29 -19.43 7.19
C ARG A 192 8.04 -19.11 8.00
N SER A 193 8.08 -18.15 8.92
CA SER A 193 6.87 -17.66 9.62
C SER A 193 5.87 -16.99 8.67
N ALA A 194 6.33 -16.47 7.53
CA ALA A 194 5.50 -15.76 6.54
C ALA A 194 4.17 -16.48 6.23
N THR A 195 3.05 -15.76 6.35
CA THR A 195 1.74 -16.20 5.84
C THR A 195 1.83 -16.37 4.33
N VAL A 196 2.35 -15.36 3.62
CA VAL A 196 2.66 -15.45 2.19
C VAL A 196 4.13 -15.17 1.94
N GLY A 197 4.83 -16.14 1.34
CA GLY A 197 6.24 -16.04 0.97
C GLY A 197 6.45 -16.14 -0.54
N VAL A 198 6.83 -15.04 -1.18
CA VAL A 198 7.04 -14.97 -2.63
C VAL A 198 8.53 -14.98 -2.94
N ASN A 199 9.00 -16.02 -3.64
CA ASN A 199 10.37 -16.12 -4.15
C ASN A 199 10.47 -15.84 -5.65
N SER A 200 9.34 -15.54 -6.29
CA SER A 200 9.20 -15.36 -7.73
C SER A 200 9.42 -13.90 -8.16
N ASP A 201 10.15 -13.71 -9.26
CA ASP A 201 10.27 -12.40 -9.92
C ASP A 201 8.95 -11.96 -10.56
N HIS A 202 8.79 -10.64 -10.75
CA HIS A 202 7.66 -10.02 -11.45
C HIS A 202 6.29 -10.25 -10.80
N PHE A 203 6.28 -10.52 -9.49
CA PHE A 203 5.06 -10.67 -8.70
C PHE A 203 4.32 -9.34 -8.59
N ILE A 204 2.99 -9.38 -8.71
CA ILE A 204 2.14 -8.21 -8.49
C ILE A 204 1.03 -8.57 -7.52
N ALA A 205 0.70 -7.68 -6.58
CA ALA A 205 -0.52 -7.77 -5.79
C ALA A 205 -1.30 -6.46 -5.82
N LYS A 206 -2.63 -6.56 -5.97
CA LYS A 206 -3.55 -5.42 -5.99
C LYS A 206 -4.76 -5.67 -5.10
N ASN A 207 -5.22 -4.63 -4.40
CA ASN A 207 -6.51 -4.61 -3.70
C ASN A 207 -6.74 -5.83 -2.77
N ILE A 208 -5.73 -6.24 -2.01
CA ILE A 208 -5.76 -7.44 -1.17
C ILE A 208 -5.02 -7.19 0.14
N ARG A 209 -5.47 -7.85 1.22
CA ARG A 209 -4.80 -7.83 2.53
C ARG A 209 -4.08 -9.14 2.82
N PHE A 210 -2.86 -9.01 3.33
CA PHE A 210 -2.06 -10.10 3.87
C PHE A 210 -1.88 -9.88 5.36
N GLU A 211 -2.16 -10.88 6.18
CA GLU A 211 -2.07 -10.72 7.62
C GLU A 211 -1.41 -11.91 8.34
N ASN A 212 -0.74 -11.60 9.44
CA ASN A 212 -0.36 -12.56 10.45
C ASN A 212 -0.96 -12.13 11.78
N THR A 213 -1.83 -12.96 12.36
CA THR A 213 -2.64 -12.62 13.54
C THR A 213 -1.95 -12.95 14.86
N SER A 214 -0.67 -13.36 14.83
CA SER A 214 0.13 -13.53 16.04
C SER A 214 0.16 -12.22 16.85
N PRO A 215 -0.07 -12.28 18.17
CA PRO A 215 -0.14 -11.06 18.98
C PRO A 215 1.21 -10.34 19.05
N PRO A 216 1.22 -9.03 19.30
CA PRO A 216 2.45 -8.31 19.61
C PRO A 216 3.22 -8.99 20.75
N PRO A 217 4.49 -9.34 20.52
CA PRO A 217 5.29 -9.91 21.59
C PRO A 217 5.86 -8.84 22.51
N GLU A 218 6.14 -9.25 23.74
CA GLU A 218 6.96 -8.45 24.65
C GLU A 218 8.34 -8.16 24.02
N PRO A 219 8.91 -6.95 24.24
CA PRO A 219 10.24 -6.62 23.75
C PRO A 219 11.29 -7.66 24.17
N GLY A 220 12.01 -8.20 23.17
CA GLY A 220 13.06 -9.20 23.39
C GLY A 220 12.58 -10.66 23.47
N ALA A 221 11.29 -10.93 23.30
CA ALA A 221 10.79 -12.29 23.26
C ALA A 221 11.44 -13.12 22.13
N ILE A 222 11.77 -14.37 22.45
CA ILE A 222 12.46 -15.28 21.52
C ILE A 222 11.43 -16.02 20.67
N GLY A 223 11.66 -16.05 19.35
CA GLY A 223 10.85 -16.83 18.41
C GLY A 223 9.45 -16.26 18.14
N LYS A 224 9.18 -15.01 18.51
CA LYS A 224 7.85 -14.39 18.34
C LYS A 224 7.68 -13.56 17.07
N GLN A 225 8.72 -13.48 16.24
CA GLN A 225 8.63 -12.83 14.92
C GLN A 225 7.55 -13.52 14.09
N ALA A 226 6.67 -12.75 13.46
CA ALA A 226 5.48 -13.29 12.78
C ALA A 226 5.20 -12.51 11.50
N VAL A 227 5.75 -13.01 10.40
CA VAL A 227 5.71 -12.32 9.11
C VAL A 227 4.34 -12.50 8.45
N ALA A 228 3.71 -11.41 8.02
CA ALA A 228 2.52 -11.44 7.18
C ALA A 228 2.89 -11.70 5.72
N PHE A 229 3.90 -10.97 5.22
CA PHE A 229 4.34 -11.10 3.84
C PHE A 229 5.85 -11.04 3.71
N ARG A 230 6.43 -11.97 2.95
CA ARG A 230 7.85 -11.98 2.58
C ARG A 230 8.00 -11.94 1.07
N ILE A 231 8.81 -11.00 0.58
CA ILE A 231 9.18 -10.89 -0.84
C ILE A 231 10.70 -11.05 -1.02
N SER A 232 11.08 -12.08 -1.79
CA SER A 232 12.46 -12.37 -2.19
C SER A 232 12.69 -12.30 -3.71
N GLY A 233 11.62 -12.14 -4.49
CA GLY A 233 11.69 -12.05 -5.95
C GLY A 233 11.95 -10.62 -6.42
N ASP A 234 12.65 -10.48 -7.53
CA ASP A 234 12.97 -9.16 -8.08
C ASP A 234 11.78 -8.58 -8.87
N LYS A 235 11.69 -7.24 -8.92
CA LYS A 235 10.67 -6.50 -9.68
C LYS A 235 9.24 -6.82 -9.22
N ALA A 236 8.99 -6.76 -7.92
CA ALA A 236 7.66 -6.97 -7.36
C ALA A 236 6.92 -5.65 -7.11
N ALA A 237 5.65 -5.57 -7.51
CA ALA A 237 4.83 -4.36 -7.36
C ALA A 237 3.57 -4.62 -6.53
N PHE A 238 3.19 -3.64 -5.71
CA PHE A 238 2.07 -3.74 -4.78
C PHE A 238 1.25 -2.46 -4.83
N TYR A 239 -0.05 -2.58 -5.08
CA TYR A 239 -0.97 -1.45 -5.26
C TYR A 239 -2.19 -1.59 -4.37
N ASN A 240 -2.45 -0.61 -3.51
CA ASN A 240 -3.63 -0.60 -2.63
C ASN A 240 -3.75 -1.88 -1.79
N VAL A 241 -2.61 -2.37 -1.28
CA VAL A 241 -2.56 -3.59 -0.45
C VAL A 241 -2.42 -3.22 1.02
N ALA A 242 -2.79 -4.15 1.90
CA ALA A 242 -2.57 -4.01 3.32
C ALA A 242 -1.74 -5.18 3.87
N PHE A 243 -0.76 -4.87 4.72
CA PHE A 243 0.06 -5.83 5.45
C PHE A 243 -0.15 -5.63 6.94
N LEU A 244 -0.81 -6.59 7.60
CA LEU A 244 -1.15 -6.49 9.02
C LEU A 244 -0.39 -7.54 9.83
N GLY A 245 0.29 -7.10 10.87
CA GLY A 245 1.01 -7.96 11.80
C GLY A 245 1.46 -7.15 13.01
N ALA A 246 2.38 -7.72 13.79
CA ALA A 246 3.00 -7.05 14.91
C ALA A 246 4.52 -6.95 14.71
N GLN A 247 5.30 -7.88 15.26
CA GLN A 247 6.76 -7.92 15.03
C GLN A 247 7.07 -8.56 13.67
N ASP A 248 7.93 -7.92 12.90
CA ASP A 248 8.42 -8.41 11.60
C ASP A 248 7.31 -8.56 10.52
N THR A 249 6.33 -7.65 10.44
CA THR A 249 5.17 -7.76 9.52
C THR A 249 5.55 -7.96 8.04
N LEU A 250 6.33 -7.05 7.47
CA LEU A 250 6.70 -7.03 6.05
C LEU A 250 8.21 -7.29 5.89
N TYR A 251 8.52 -8.50 5.41
CA TYR A 251 9.89 -8.91 5.12
C TYR A 251 10.22 -8.61 3.65
N ALA A 252 10.66 -7.37 3.38
CA ALA A 252 11.27 -6.95 2.12
C ALA A 252 12.70 -7.54 2.00
N HIS A 253 12.76 -8.87 1.82
CA HIS A 253 13.94 -9.68 2.04
C HIS A 253 15.09 -9.33 1.08
N GLN A 254 14.84 -9.38 -0.23
CA GLN A 254 15.81 -9.08 -1.29
C GLN A 254 15.08 -8.80 -2.61
N GLY A 255 15.73 -8.12 -3.55
CA GLY A 255 15.13 -7.73 -4.83
C GLY A 255 14.68 -6.27 -4.86
N ARG A 256 14.19 -5.81 -6.01
CA ARG A 256 13.60 -4.48 -6.21
C ARG A 256 12.09 -4.53 -6.05
N HIS A 257 11.55 -3.67 -5.18
CA HIS A 257 10.12 -3.67 -4.86
C HIS A 257 9.53 -2.27 -4.94
N TYR A 258 8.30 -2.18 -5.41
CA TYR A 258 7.52 -0.95 -5.49
C TYR A 258 6.22 -1.13 -4.73
N PHE A 259 6.00 -0.31 -3.71
CA PHE A 259 4.77 -0.31 -2.91
C PHE A 259 4.11 1.04 -3.07
N GLN A 260 2.94 1.08 -3.70
CA GLN A 260 2.15 2.29 -3.86
C GLN A 260 0.86 2.18 -3.08
N ASN A 261 0.63 3.19 -2.23
CA ASN A 261 -0.58 3.29 -1.45
C ASN A 261 -0.83 2.02 -0.60
N ALA A 262 0.25 1.49 -0.01
CA ALA A 262 0.17 0.36 0.89
C ALA A 262 -0.17 0.84 2.31
N TYR A 263 -0.94 0.04 3.06
CA TYR A 263 -1.07 0.17 4.51
C TYR A 263 -0.23 -0.92 5.19
N ILE A 264 0.64 -0.54 6.11
CA ILE A 264 1.55 -1.45 6.80
C ILE A 264 1.42 -1.23 8.29
N GLN A 265 1.04 -2.28 9.02
CA GLN A 265 0.84 -2.24 10.46
C GLN A 265 1.84 -3.13 11.20
N GLY A 266 2.40 -2.64 12.31
CA GLY A 266 3.20 -3.46 13.20
C GLY A 266 3.77 -2.74 14.42
N SER A 267 4.62 -3.43 15.17
CA SER A 267 5.21 -2.93 16.42
C SER A 267 6.72 -2.76 16.31
N ILE A 268 7.46 -3.88 16.22
CA ILE A 268 8.92 -3.92 16.18
C ILE A 268 9.38 -4.37 14.80
N ASP A 269 10.28 -3.59 14.21
CA ASP A 269 10.97 -3.88 12.94
C ASP A 269 10.01 -4.27 11.81
N PHE A 270 8.82 -3.67 11.77
CA PHE A 270 7.72 -4.22 10.97
C PHE A 270 7.87 -4.02 9.45
N VAL A 271 8.87 -3.25 9.00
CA VAL A 271 9.41 -3.28 7.63
C VAL A 271 10.90 -3.59 7.68
N PHE A 272 11.30 -4.79 7.26
CA PHE A 272 12.68 -5.24 7.44
C PHE A 272 13.23 -6.06 6.27
N GLY A 273 14.56 -6.20 6.20
CA GLY A 273 15.25 -6.97 5.17
C GLY A 273 16.30 -6.17 4.39
N ASN A 274 16.77 -6.74 3.28
CA ASN A 274 17.83 -6.19 2.43
C ASN A 274 17.31 -5.83 1.03
N GLY A 275 16.00 -5.70 0.83
CA GLY A 275 15.43 -5.25 -0.43
C GLY A 275 15.89 -3.84 -0.82
N LYS A 276 15.81 -3.54 -2.11
CA LYS A 276 15.77 -2.17 -2.64
C LYS A 276 14.31 -1.81 -2.83
N SER A 277 13.70 -1.18 -1.83
CA SER A 277 12.24 -1.06 -1.76
C SER A 277 11.82 0.41 -1.70
N TYR A 278 10.95 0.79 -2.62
CA TYR A 278 10.40 2.13 -2.73
C TYR A 278 8.93 2.11 -2.31
N PHE A 279 8.61 2.90 -1.29
CA PHE A 279 7.26 3.04 -0.74
C PHE A 279 6.77 4.45 -1.06
N LYS A 280 5.65 4.54 -1.78
CA LYS A 280 5.06 5.80 -2.24
C LYS A 280 3.64 5.93 -1.74
N ASP A 281 3.27 7.10 -1.26
CA ASP A 281 1.89 7.42 -0.85
C ASP A 281 1.32 6.42 0.19
N SER A 282 2.20 5.79 0.97
CA SER A 282 1.88 4.66 1.85
C SER A 282 1.70 5.09 3.30
N HIS A 283 1.04 4.26 4.09
CA HIS A 283 0.73 4.52 5.50
C HIS A 283 1.37 3.44 6.37
N LEU A 284 2.33 3.84 7.20
CA LEU A 284 2.93 2.99 8.22
C LEU A 284 2.27 3.31 9.56
N HIS A 285 1.57 2.33 10.14
CA HIS A 285 0.80 2.49 11.36
C HIS A 285 1.39 1.63 12.48
N SER A 286 1.91 2.26 13.53
CA SER A 286 2.42 1.51 14.67
C SER A 286 1.31 1.10 15.64
N ILE A 287 1.39 -0.14 16.11
CA ILE A 287 0.55 -0.68 17.18
C ILE A 287 1.39 -1.10 18.39
N ALA A 288 2.55 -0.47 18.61
CA ALA A 288 3.39 -0.77 19.76
C ALA A 288 2.74 -0.22 21.04
N ASP A 289 2.76 -1.02 22.11
CA ASP A 289 2.27 -0.58 23.42
C ASP A 289 3.30 0.25 24.21
N SER A 290 4.60 -0.04 23.98
CA SER A 290 5.71 0.63 24.67
C SER A 290 6.74 1.17 23.69
N PHE A 291 7.67 0.34 23.24
CA PHE A 291 8.70 0.71 22.28
C PHE A 291 8.56 -0.10 21.00
N GLY A 292 8.91 0.54 19.88
CA GLY A 292 8.86 -0.08 18.58
C GLY A 292 9.83 0.54 17.59
N SER A 293 9.81 0.03 16.38
CA SER A 293 10.64 0.50 15.28
C SER A 293 9.91 0.26 13.96
N LEU A 294 9.89 1.28 13.11
CA LEU A 294 9.30 1.15 11.78
C LEU A 294 10.12 0.20 10.92
N THR A 295 11.45 0.36 10.94
CA THR A 295 12.33 -0.33 10.00
C THR A 295 13.51 -1.05 10.65
N ALA A 296 13.93 -2.16 10.05
CA ALA A 296 15.21 -2.81 10.30
C ALA A 296 15.87 -3.25 9.00
N GLN A 297 16.63 -2.33 8.39
CA GLN A 297 17.24 -2.56 7.08
C GLN A 297 18.61 -3.26 7.22
N LYS A 298 18.86 -4.30 6.41
CA LYS A 298 19.96 -5.27 6.56
C LYS A 298 21.09 -5.17 5.52
N ARG A 299 21.31 -4.00 4.93
CA ARG A 299 22.45 -3.80 4.03
C ARG A 299 23.75 -3.96 4.82
N ASN A 300 24.61 -4.88 4.39
CA ASN A 300 25.82 -5.27 5.13
C ASN A 300 27.13 -4.82 4.47
N GLU A 301 27.08 -4.37 3.22
CA GLU A 301 28.26 -3.95 2.47
C GLU A 301 28.00 -2.59 1.80
N SER A 302 29.05 -1.78 1.68
CA SER A 302 28.98 -0.41 1.15
C SER A 302 28.66 -0.32 -0.34
N ASP A 303 28.94 -1.36 -1.11
CA ASP A 303 28.71 -1.44 -2.55
C ASP A 303 27.34 -2.04 -2.91
N MET A 304 26.67 -2.74 -1.98
CA MET A 304 25.30 -3.20 -2.16
C MET A 304 24.37 -2.02 -2.46
N ASN A 305 23.62 -2.08 -3.56
CA ASN A 305 22.69 -1.03 -3.92
C ASN A 305 21.26 -1.28 -3.38
N THR A 306 21.14 -1.60 -2.09
CA THR A 306 19.87 -1.90 -1.40
C THR A 306 19.51 -0.81 -0.39
N GLY A 307 18.26 -0.76 0.07
CA GLY A 307 17.80 0.33 0.92
C GLY A 307 16.28 0.50 0.87
N PHE A 308 15.73 1.19 1.86
CA PHE A 308 14.33 1.59 1.88
C PHE A 308 14.20 3.09 1.63
N SER A 309 13.29 3.47 0.73
CA SER A 309 12.91 4.86 0.49
C SER A 309 11.41 5.01 0.69
N PHE A 310 11.00 5.93 1.56
CA PHE A 310 9.62 6.26 1.86
C PHE A 310 9.34 7.68 1.37
N VAL A 311 8.44 7.83 0.41
CA VAL A 311 8.12 9.11 -0.24
C VAL A 311 6.65 9.41 -0.09
N ASN A 312 6.34 10.60 0.42
CA ASN A 312 4.97 11.05 0.69
C ASN A 312 4.17 10.05 1.54
N CYS A 313 4.82 9.46 2.55
CA CYS A 313 4.20 8.48 3.43
C CYS A 313 3.64 9.15 4.69
N LYS A 314 2.60 8.53 5.27
CA LYS A 314 2.09 8.89 6.59
C LYS A 314 2.60 7.89 7.63
N ILE A 315 3.16 8.39 8.72
CA ILE A 315 3.64 7.60 9.86
C ILE A 315 2.91 8.07 11.12
N ASP A 316 2.09 7.19 11.69
CA ASP A 316 1.33 7.43 12.92
C ASP A 316 1.10 6.11 13.69
N GLY A 317 0.33 6.15 14.77
CA GLY A 317 0.07 5.00 15.62
C GLY A 317 0.38 5.27 17.09
N THR A 318 0.72 4.22 17.81
CA THR A 318 0.98 4.23 19.25
C THR A 318 2.43 3.86 19.59
N GLY A 319 2.81 4.11 20.85
CA GLY A 319 4.11 3.74 21.40
C GLY A 319 5.20 4.80 21.19
N ILE A 320 6.43 4.43 21.56
CA ILE A 320 7.64 5.23 21.40
C ILE A 320 8.48 4.58 20.30
N ILE A 321 8.56 5.25 19.15
CA ILE A 321 8.97 4.61 17.91
C ILE A 321 10.27 5.19 17.38
N TYR A 322 11.20 4.29 17.04
CA TYR A 322 12.33 4.61 16.18
C TYR A 322 11.91 4.55 14.70
N LEU A 323 12.37 5.51 13.90
CA LEU A 323 12.27 5.49 12.43
C LEU A 323 12.96 4.27 11.83
N GLY A 324 14.03 3.79 12.47
CA GLY A 324 14.72 2.58 12.06
C GLY A 324 15.85 2.16 12.99
N ARG A 325 16.17 0.87 12.92
CA ARG A 325 17.31 0.26 13.62
C ARG A 325 18.25 -0.43 12.64
N ALA A 326 19.56 -0.26 12.87
CA ALA A 326 20.59 -0.69 11.94
C ALA A 326 20.87 -2.20 12.02
N TRP A 327 19.96 -3.04 11.54
CA TRP A 327 20.17 -4.50 11.52
C TRP A 327 21.44 -4.89 10.75
N GLY A 328 21.68 -4.25 9.59
CA GLY A 328 22.90 -4.40 8.81
C GLY A 328 23.93 -3.29 9.07
N ASN A 329 25.21 -3.58 8.81
CA ASN A 329 26.31 -2.64 9.08
C ASN A 329 26.21 -1.33 8.27
N TYR A 330 25.71 -1.39 7.04
CA TYR A 330 25.53 -0.26 6.12
C TYR A 330 24.04 0.02 5.88
N SER A 331 23.23 -0.19 6.92
CA SER A 331 21.77 0.00 6.87
C SER A 331 21.41 1.34 6.22
N ARG A 332 20.45 1.32 5.29
CA ARG A 332 20.06 2.51 4.50
C ARG A 332 18.55 2.70 4.45
N VAL A 333 18.09 3.80 5.01
CA VAL A 333 16.67 4.18 5.10
C VAL A 333 16.54 5.68 4.90
N VAL A 334 15.64 6.10 4.02
CA VAL A 334 15.36 7.52 3.74
C VAL A 334 13.86 7.78 3.81
N TYR A 335 13.48 8.83 4.51
CA TYR A 335 12.12 9.37 4.53
C TYR A 335 12.11 10.74 3.84
N SER A 336 11.24 10.91 2.85
CA SER A 336 11.12 12.15 2.06
C SER A 336 9.66 12.60 1.99
N TRP A 337 9.41 13.89 2.23
CA TRP A 337 8.06 14.49 2.20
C TRP A 337 7.02 13.72 3.02
N SER A 338 7.45 13.02 4.06
CA SER A 338 6.60 12.15 4.84
C SER A 338 6.13 12.85 6.11
N TYR A 339 4.90 12.58 6.52
CA TYR A 339 4.34 13.08 7.78
C TYR A 339 4.73 12.13 8.92
N LEU A 340 5.40 12.65 9.94
CA LEU A 340 5.87 11.92 11.11
C LEU A 340 5.08 12.40 12.34
N ASN A 341 4.26 11.52 12.92
CA ASN A 341 3.53 11.84 14.15
C ASN A 341 4.46 11.89 15.39
N ASP A 342 3.96 12.42 16.50
CA ASP A 342 4.69 12.68 17.75
C ASP A 342 5.20 11.43 18.48
N MET A 343 4.73 10.24 18.09
CA MET A 343 5.25 8.95 18.55
C MET A 343 6.73 8.71 18.19
N ILE A 344 7.29 9.46 17.23
CA ILE A 344 8.70 9.34 16.85
C ILE A 344 9.58 9.97 17.94
N ILE A 345 10.44 9.14 18.54
CA ILE A 345 11.36 9.57 19.60
C ILE A 345 12.36 10.63 19.08
N PRO A 346 12.77 11.64 19.88
CA PRO A 346 13.67 12.70 19.43
C PRO A 346 14.98 12.21 18.77
N GLU A 347 15.59 11.15 19.29
CA GLU A 347 16.79 10.51 18.73
C GLU A 347 16.54 9.94 17.32
N GLY A 348 15.31 9.50 17.05
CA GLY A 348 14.81 9.00 15.77
C GLY A 348 15.34 7.64 15.34
N TRP A 349 16.60 7.31 15.61
CA TRP A 349 17.27 6.15 15.06
C TRP A 349 18.10 5.39 16.09
N GLN A 350 18.36 4.11 15.85
CA GLN A 350 19.15 3.27 16.74
C GLN A 350 20.14 2.39 15.95
N ASP A 351 21.36 2.25 16.47
CA ASP A 351 22.51 1.63 15.79
C ASP A 351 22.66 0.11 16.05
N TRP A 352 21.60 -0.53 16.53
CA TRP A 352 21.56 -1.91 17.02
C TRP A 352 22.45 -2.18 18.25
N GLY A 353 22.88 -1.13 18.97
CA GLY A 353 23.84 -1.25 20.06
C GLY A 353 25.27 -1.48 19.57
N ILE A 354 25.57 -1.14 18.31
CA ILE A 354 26.87 -1.34 17.67
C ILE A 354 27.39 0.02 17.17
N PRO A 355 28.16 0.76 18.00
CA PRO A 355 28.60 2.12 17.69
C PRO A 355 29.37 2.27 16.37
N ALA A 356 30.08 1.22 15.95
CA ALA A 356 30.79 1.23 14.66
C ALA A 356 29.85 1.51 13.46
N ARG A 357 28.57 1.11 13.55
CA ARG A 357 27.57 1.31 12.49
C ARG A 357 27.22 2.78 12.27
N GLN A 358 27.38 3.62 13.28
CA GLN A 358 27.03 5.04 13.20
C GLN A 358 27.75 5.77 12.05
N GLY A 359 29.00 5.39 11.75
CA GLY A 359 29.77 5.94 10.61
C GLY A 359 29.51 5.26 9.26
N MET A 360 28.71 4.19 9.21
CA MET A 360 28.50 3.34 8.03
C MET A 360 27.06 3.42 7.49
N VAL A 361 26.08 3.65 8.37
CA VAL A 361 24.66 3.73 7.99
C VAL A 361 24.35 5.00 7.19
N TYR A 362 23.27 4.93 6.42
CA TYR A 362 22.71 6.07 5.71
C TYR A 362 21.25 6.24 6.11
N TYR A 363 21.02 7.01 7.17
CA TYR A 363 19.69 7.34 7.68
C TYR A 363 19.40 8.81 7.45
N GLY A 364 18.38 9.07 6.63
CA GLY A 364 18.12 10.41 6.12
C GLY A 364 16.66 10.82 6.22
N GLN A 365 16.46 12.11 6.48
CA GLN A 365 15.17 12.78 6.36
C GLN A 365 15.29 13.95 5.38
N TYR A 366 14.36 14.06 4.44
CA TYR A 366 14.23 15.18 3.51
C TYR A 366 12.82 15.77 3.60
N GLU A 367 12.72 17.04 4.00
CA GLU A 367 11.45 17.80 4.04
C GLU A 367 10.27 17.03 4.65
N CYS A 368 10.52 16.26 5.72
CA CYS A 368 9.46 15.61 6.49
C CYS A 368 8.71 16.66 7.32
N SER A 369 7.43 16.40 7.58
CA SER A 369 6.54 17.30 8.33
C SER A 369 5.88 16.57 9.50
N GLY A 370 5.20 17.32 10.37
CA GLY A 370 4.54 16.77 11.56
C GLY A 370 5.39 16.87 12.82
N PRO A 371 4.78 16.64 14.00
CA PRO A 371 5.42 16.87 15.30
C PRO A 371 6.63 15.95 15.56
N GLY A 372 6.65 14.75 14.96
CA GLY A 372 7.79 13.83 15.05
C GLY A 372 8.92 14.13 14.07
N ALA A 373 8.80 15.14 13.21
CA ALA A 373 9.78 15.40 12.15
C ALA A 373 10.97 16.28 12.56
N ASP A 374 10.93 16.92 13.73
CA ASP A 374 12.02 17.77 14.23
C ASP A 374 13.35 16.99 14.28
N THR A 375 14.36 17.47 13.56
CA THR A 375 15.67 16.85 13.50
C THR A 375 16.67 17.38 14.52
N SER A 376 16.31 18.42 15.29
CA SER A 376 17.24 19.14 16.19
C SER A 376 17.86 18.28 17.30
N LYS A 377 17.18 17.18 17.68
CA LYS A 377 17.59 16.22 18.73
C LYS A 377 17.92 14.83 18.20
N ARG A 378 18.00 14.66 16.87
CA ARG A 378 18.37 13.38 16.29
C ARG A 378 19.77 12.97 16.73
N VAL A 379 20.01 11.67 16.72
CA VAL A 379 21.36 11.14 16.89
C VAL A 379 22.34 11.84 15.92
N PRO A 380 23.59 12.14 16.32
CA PRO A 380 24.50 12.97 15.53
C PRO A 380 24.86 12.44 14.13
N TRP A 381 24.65 11.13 13.91
CA TRP A 381 24.93 10.43 12.66
C TRP A 381 23.70 10.32 11.73
N ALA A 382 22.54 10.81 12.15
CA ALA A 382 21.39 10.99 11.27
C ALA A 382 21.62 12.17 10.31
N LYS A 383 21.08 12.07 9.09
CA LYS A 383 21.28 13.05 8.04
C LYS A 383 20.00 13.86 7.82
N SER A 384 20.10 15.18 7.99
CA SER A 384 19.14 16.11 7.38
C SER A 384 19.59 16.33 5.94
N LEU A 385 18.86 15.78 4.98
CA LEU A 385 19.29 15.74 3.58
C LEU A 385 19.00 17.06 2.88
N SER A 386 19.91 17.47 1.99
CA SER A 386 19.60 18.44 0.95
C SER A 386 18.78 17.80 -0.18
N TYR A 387 18.23 18.60 -1.08
CA TYR A 387 17.58 18.06 -2.28
C TYR A 387 18.52 17.17 -3.10
N GLU A 388 19.78 17.57 -3.29
CA GLU A 388 20.74 16.79 -4.09
C GLU A 388 21.09 15.45 -3.43
N ASP A 389 21.19 15.40 -2.10
CA ASP A 389 21.41 14.15 -1.37
C ASP A 389 20.18 13.24 -1.41
N ALA A 390 18.97 13.84 -1.37
CA ALA A 390 17.71 13.10 -1.36
C ALA A 390 17.31 12.60 -2.75
N LYS A 391 17.67 13.32 -3.82
CA LYS A 391 17.28 13.08 -5.21
C LYS A 391 17.32 11.61 -5.68
N PRO A 392 18.36 10.79 -5.35
CA PRO A 392 18.40 9.39 -5.74
C PRO A 392 17.28 8.52 -5.13
N PHE A 393 16.61 9.02 -4.09
CA PHE A 393 15.59 8.32 -3.31
C PHE A 393 14.17 8.85 -3.57
N LEU A 394 14.01 9.98 -4.28
CA LEU A 394 12.70 10.66 -4.38
C LEU A 394 11.72 10.01 -5.35
N THR A 395 12.20 9.26 -6.34
CA THR A 395 11.37 8.67 -7.40
C THR A 395 11.55 7.16 -7.50
N ASP A 396 10.66 6.52 -8.25
CA ASP A 396 10.73 5.11 -8.62
C ASP A 396 12.03 4.72 -9.34
N SER A 397 12.79 5.70 -9.86
CA SER A 397 14.14 5.50 -10.37
C SER A 397 15.09 4.90 -9.32
N PHE A 398 14.80 5.10 -8.02
CA PHE A 398 15.49 4.39 -6.94
C PHE A 398 15.47 2.88 -7.17
N VAL A 399 14.36 2.29 -7.63
CA VAL A 399 14.24 0.86 -7.95
C VAL A 399 14.34 0.56 -9.45
N ASN A 400 14.84 1.50 -10.24
CA ASN A 400 14.84 1.42 -11.70
C ASN A 400 13.43 1.18 -12.28
N GLY A 401 12.40 1.80 -11.67
CA GLY A 401 10.99 1.57 -11.95
C GLY A 401 10.64 1.63 -13.43
N HIS A 402 11.14 2.65 -14.14
CA HIS A 402 10.98 2.81 -15.60
C HIS A 402 11.38 1.60 -16.47
N THR A 403 12.11 0.61 -15.93
CA THR A 403 12.51 -0.60 -16.67
C THR A 403 11.58 -1.81 -16.45
N TRP A 404 10.64 -1.74 -15.51
CA TRP A 404 9.84 -2.92 -15.12
C TRP A 404 8.47 -2.65 -14.52
N ILE A 405 8.18 -1.44 -14.07
CA ILE A 405 6.83 -1.00 -13.69
C ILE A 405 6.17 -0.47 -14.96
N THR A 406 5.02 -1.02 -15.33
CA THR A 406 4.30 -0.56 -16.52
C THR A 406 3.02 0.20 -16.13
N PRO A 407 2.52 1.14 -16.95
CA PRO A 407 1.25 1.83 -16.69
C PRO A 407 0.07 0.86 -16.52
N GLU A 408 0.07 -0.29 -17.19
CA GLU A 408 -0.97 -1.33 -17.03
C GLU A 408 -0.97 -1.91 -15.59
N ASP A 409 0.17 -1.91 -14.92
CA ASP A 409 0.26 -2.32 -13.51
C ASP A 409 -0.50 -1.37 -12.58
N GLU A 410 -0.68 -0.09 -12.95
CA GLU A 410 -1.38 0.92 -12.14
C GLU A 410 -2.90 0.99 -12.39
N ILE A 411 -3.40 0.53 -13.55
CA ILE A 411 -4.70 0.96 -14.08
C ILE A 411 -5.88 -0.01 -13.89
N HIS A 412 -5.68 -1.29 -13.55
CA HIS A 412 -6.80 -2.25 -13.51
C HIS A 412 -7.45 -2.43 -12.12
N PRO A 413 -8.68 -1.92 -11.88
CA PRO A 413 -9.71 -2.61 -11.11
C PRO A 413 -10.40 -3.71 -11.94
#